data_AF-A0A523QIT7-F1
#
_entry.id   AF-A0A523QIT7-F1
#
_cell.length_a   1.000
_cell.length_b   1.000
_cell.length_c   1.000
_cell.angle_alpha   90.00
_cell.angle_beta   90.00
_cell.angle_gamma   90.00
#
_symmetry.space_group_name_H-M   'P 1'
#
loop_
_entity.id
_entity.type
_entity.pdbx_description
1 polymer ?
#
loop_
_entity_poly.entity_id
_entity_poly.type
_entity_poly.pdbx_seq_one_letter_code
_entity_poly.pdbx_strand_id
1 'polypeptide(L)' 'MALLKDDVKNEVREKFKKLTGQVRLVNFTQKLECHHCEETRRLTEEIASLSPK' A
#
# COMPACT_ATOMS: atom_id res chain seq x y z
N MET A 1 -3.54 -11.14 7.80
CA MET A 1 -3.33 -11.80 6.49
C MET A 1 -2.88 -10.73 5.52
N ALA A 2 -1.89 -11.02 4.67
CA ALA A 2 -1.50 -10.12 3.58
C ALA A 2 -2.69 -9.95 2.63
N LEU A 3 -2.99 -8.71 2.22
CA LEU A 3 -4.06 -8.43 1.26
C LEU A 3 -3.56 -8.67 -0.17
N LEU A 4 -2.29 -8.35 -0.42
CA LEU A 4 -1.65 -8.64 -1.70
C LEU A 4 -1.08 -10.06 -1.72
N LYS A 5 -1.30 -10.76 -2.84
CA LYS A 5 -0.60 -12.03 -3.15
C LYS A 5 0.87 -11.74 -3.46
N ASP A 6 1.73 -12.73 -3.25
CA ASP A 6 3.18 -12.55 -3.43
C ASP A 6 3.57 -12.20 -4.87
N ASP A 7 2.90 -12.77 -5.87
CA ASP A 7 3.13 -12.43 -7.28
C ASP A 7 2.85 -10.95 -7.56
N VAL A 8 1.76 -10.42 -6.99
CA VAL A 8 1.38 -9.00 -7.12
C VAL A 8 2.40 -8.12 -6.40
N LYS A 9 2.88 -8.53 -5.21
CA LYS A 9 3.94 -7.79 -4.50
C LYS A 9 5.21 -7.70 -5.34
N ASN A 10 5.59 -8.77 -6.02
CA ASN A 10 6.77 -8.80 -6.87
C ASN A 10 6.60 -7.86 -8.08
N GLU A 11 5.44 -7.87 -8.73
CA GLU A 11 5.15 -6.94 -9.82
C GLU A 11 5.21 -5.47 -9.36
N VAL A 12 4.62 -5.18 -8.19
CA VAL A 12 4.63 -3.84 -7.60
C VAL A 12 6.05 -3.38 -7.27
N ARG A 13 6.90 -4.25 -6.69
CA ARG A 13 8.32 -3.94 -6.44
C ARG A 13 9.06 -3.58 -7.73
N GLU A 14 8.86 -4.34 -8.80
CA GLU A 14 9.50 -4.03 -10.10
C GLU A 14 9.03 -2.69 -10.67
N LYS A 15 7.75 -2.34 -10.51
CA LYS A 15 7.25 -1.01 -10.91
C LYS A 15 7.84 0.10 -10.02
N PHE A 16 8.00 -0.14 -8.72
CA PHE A 16 8.53 0.84 -7.77
C PHE A 16 10.01 1.17 -8.00
N LYS A 17 10.80 0.27 -8.60
CA LYS A 17 12.17 0.59 -9.03
C LYS A 17 12.26 1.80 -9.97
N LYS A 18 11.18 2.10 -10.70
CA LYS A 18 11.10 3.24 -11.63
C LYS A 18 10.76 4.56 -10.94
N LEU A 19 10.49 4.57 -9.62
CA LEU A 19 10.24 5.79 -8.87
C LEU A 19 11.53 6.61 -8.74
N THR A 20 11.47 7.84 -9.26
CA THR A 20 12.60 8.78 -9.30
C THR A 20 12.71 9.64 -8.04
N GLY A 21 11.66 9.69 -7.22
CA GLY A 21 11.61 10.47 -5.99
C GLY A 21 10.81 9.78 -4.89
N GLN A 22 10.80 10.39 -3.71
CA GLN A 22 10.03 9.90 -2.57
C GLN A 22 8.53 10.10 -2.80
N VAL A 23 7.73 9.11 -2.45
CA VAL A 23 6.26 9.16 -2.59
C VAL A 23 5.62 9.11 -1.21
N ARG A 24 4.71 10.04 -0.94
CA ARG A 24 3.91 10.04 0.30
C ARG A 24 2.49 9.58 0.00
N LEU A 25 2.09 8.45 0.59
CA LEU A 25 0.70 8.00 0.57
C LEU A 25 -0.04 8.62 1.76
N VAL A 26 -1.07 9.41 1.48
CA VAL A 26 -1.93 10.04 2.50
C VAL A 26 -3.31 9.38 2.43
N ASN A 27 -3.63 8.57 3.43
CA ASN A 27 -4.92 7.88 3.54
C ASN A 27 -5.86 8.63 4.50
N PHE A 28 -6.92 9.23 3.97
CA PHE A 28 -7.97 9.86 4.77
C PHE A 28 -8.99 8.79 5.16
N THR A 29 -9.19 8.59 6.46
CA THR A 29 -9.97 7.47 6.98
C THR A 29 -10.73 7.86 8.25
N GLN A 30 -11.75 7.09 8.60
CA GLN A 30 -12.58 7.26 9.79
C GLN A 30 -12.85 5.91 10.46
N LYS A 31 -13.06 5.92 11.79
CA LYS A 31 -13.20 4.68 12.59
C LYS A 31 -14.63 4.12 12.64
N LEU A 32 -15.65 4.96 12.44
CA LEU A 32 -17.06 4.60 12.52
C LEU A 32 -17.69 4.67 11.13
N GLU A 33 -18.67 3.81 10.86
CA GLU A 33 -19.41 3.79 9.58
C GLU A 33 -18.49 3.77 8.35
N CYS A 34 -17.44 2.94 8.36
CA CYS A 34 -16.57 2.78 7.21
C CYS A 34 -16.21 1.32 6.95
N HIS A 35 -16.88 0.73 5.98
CA HIS A 35 -16.81 -0.69 5.64
C HIS A 35 -15.44 -1.16 5.18
N HIS A 36 -14.62 -0.29 4.59
CA HIS A 36 -13.34 -0.67 3.96
C HIS A 36 -12.15 0.15 4.45
N CYS A 37 -12.33 0.97 5.48
CA CYS A 37 -11.28 1.84 5.97
C CYS A 37 -10.10 1.05 6.56
N GLU A 38 -10.38 -0.05 7.26
CA GLU A 38 -9.37 -0.89 7.87
C GLU A 38 -8.55 -1.63 6.81
N GLU A 39 -9.21 -2.21 5.82
CA GLU A 39 -8.58 -2.92 4.71
C GLU A 39 -7.78 -1.96 3.82
N THR A 40 -8.34 -0.78 3.51
CA THR A 40 -7.64 0.25 2.73
C THR A 40 -6.40 0.75 3.46
N ARG A 41 -6.50 0.94 4.78
CA ARG A 41 -5.33 1.28 5.62
C ARG A 41 -4.27 0.18 5.55
N ARG A 42 -4.65 -1.08 5.80
CA ARG A 42 -3.74 -2.23 5.74
C ARG A 42 -3.09 -2.37 4.37
N LEU A 43 -3.84 -2.15 3.29
CA LEU A 43 -3.33 -2.19 1.92
C LEU A 43 -2.30 -1.08 1.68
N THR A 44 -2.60 0.14 2.14
CA THR A 44 -1.70 1.29 1.99
C THR A 44 -0.39 1.08 2.75
N GLU A 45 -0.47 0.56 3.99
CA GLU A 45 0.69 0.20 4.81
C GLU A 45 1.49 -0.94 4.17
N GLU A 46 0.81 -1.97 3.64
CA GLU A 46 1.44 -3.09 2.93
C GLU A 46 2.18 -2.60 1.67
N ILE A 47 1.57 -1.75 0.86
CA ILE A 47 2.19 -1.16 -0.34
C ILE A 47 3.40 -0.29 0.03
N ALA A 48 3.28 0.55 1.07
CA ALA A 48 4.38 1.40 1.54
C ALA A 48 5.59 0.56 1.98
N SER A 49 5.37 -0.64 2.51
CA SER A 49 6.47 -1.55 2.90
C SER A 49 7.25 -2.16 1.72
N LEU A 50 6.72 -2.07 0.48
CA LEU A 50 7.33 -2.67 -0.71
C LEU A 50 8.39 -1.77 -1.37
N SER A 51 8.53 -0.52 -0.95
CA SER A 51 9.54 0.42 -1.46
C SER A 51 10.23 1.15 -0.30
N PRO A 52 11.55 1.32 -0.35
CA PRO A 52 12.25 2.21 0.58
C PRO A 52 12.07 3.71 0.24
N LYS A 53 11.48 4.01 -0.93
CA LYS A 53 11.17 5.37 -1.44
C LYS A 53 9.68 5.66 -1.43
#